data_AF-A0A0L6WP04-F1
#
_entry.id   AF-A0A0L6WP04-F1
#
_cell.length_a   1.000
_cell.length_b   1.000
_cell.length_c   1.000
_cell.angle_alpha   90.00
_cell.angle_beta   90.00
_cell.angle_gamma   90.00
#
_symmetry.space_group_name_H-M   'P 1'
#
loop_
_entity.id
_entity.type
_entity.pdbx_description
1 polymer ?
#
loop_
_entity_poly.entity_id
_entity_poly.type
_entity_poly.pdbx_seq_one_letter_code
_entity_poly.pdbx_strand_id
1 'polypeptide(L)'
;MYGHLMAVSRAHIVTGREKCPSPKADGSNASIIDACDLCSNRAASKIYQWLDEGNKIHVDTIHDDPAAMWSKLKEIHLKSASNAWFNSLTDVFNIHLCKDEELIDLCMHIQETYTIETLDDELLVMAMLCALPHEDYGSFISSVLMLNNLNQDAIIEAFCMEQVQYCAAKEEAQATAAAIATAAAQTIVCYICDGPHKVHNCPDLLAACANSKREKGDNTKPKKHGNH
;
A
#
# COMPACT_ATOMS: atom_id res chain seq x y z
N MET A 1 -11.11 3.92 -4.91
CA MET A 1 -11.76 4.26 -3.61
C MET A 1 -13.28 4.40 -3.71
N TYR A 2 -13.81 5.26 -4.59
CA TYR A 2 -15.26 5.54 -4.71
C TYR A 2 -16.11 4.31 -5.15
N GLY A 3 -15.65 3.52 -6.12
CA GLY A 3 -16.35 2.31 -6.57
C GLY A 3 -16.46 1.18 -5.54
N HIS A 4 -15.46 1.04 -4.66
CA HIS A 4 -15.50 0.06 -3.56
C HIS A 4 -16.38 0.51 -2.40
N LEU A 5 -16.46 1.83 -2.13
CA LEU A 5 -17.42 2.43 -1.17
C LEU A 5 -18.88 2.17 -1.55
N MET A 6 -19.20 2.18 -2.86
CA MET A 6 -20.52 1.82 -3.37
C MET A 6 -20.84 0.34 -3.15
N ALA A 7 -19.84 -0.54 -3.20
CA ALA A 7 -20.00 -1.99 -3.03
C ALA A 7 -20.22 -2.43 -1.57
N VAL A 8 -19.87 -1.61 -0.55
CA VAL A 8 -20.09 -1.96 0.87
C VAL A 8 -21.49 -1.62 1.38
N SER A 9 -22.42 -1.28 0.49
CA SER A 9 -23.85 -1.12 0.82
C SER A 9 -24.11 -0.08 1.93
N ARG A 10 -23.76 1.19 1.68
CA ARG A 10 -24.47 2.42 2.12
C ARG A 10 -23.60 3.67 1.88
N ALA A 11 -23.32 3.98 0.62
CA ALA A 11 -22.64 5.22 0.24
C ALA A 11 -23.36 6.50 0.72
N HIS A 12 -24.65 6.41 1.04
CA HIS A 12 -25.46 7.50 1.59
C HIS A 12 -25.01 7.95 3.01
N ILE A 13 -24.49 7.05 3.85
CA ILE A 13 -23.99 7.41 5.18
C ILE A 13 -22.66 8.16 5.07
N VAL A 14 -21.73 7.65 4.24
CA VAL A 14 -20.41 8.29 4.02
C VAL A 14 -20.53 9.63 3.30
N THR A 15 -21.54 9.80 2.44
CA THR A 15 -21.82 11.08 1.78
C THR A 15 -22.70 12.03 2.59
N GLY A 16 -23.08 11.66 3.84
CA GLY A 16 -23.92 12.47 4.71
C GLY A 16 -25.38 12.62 4.26
N ARG A 17 -25.82 11.86 3.25
CA ARG A 17 -27.17 11.86 2.68
C ARG A 17 -28.18 11.07 3.52
N GLU A 18 -27.73 10.08 4.28
CA GLU A 18 -28.52 9.35 5.27
C GLU A 18 -28.01 9.70 6.67
N LYS A 19 -28.79 10.46 7.44
CA LYS A 19 -28.49 10.74 8.85
C LYS A 19 -29.09 9.66 9.71
N CYS A 20 -28.32 9.12 10.66
CA CYS A 20 -28.85 8.18 11.63
C CYS A 20 -30.04 8.83 12.38
N PRO A 21 -31.15 8.09 12.55
CA PRO A 21 -32.33 8.63 13.22
C PRO A 21 -32.02 8.93 14.68
N SER A 22 -32.53 10.04 15.20
CA SER A 22 -32.36 10.41 16.60
C SER A 22 -33.14 9.47 17.54
N PRO A 23 -32.65 9.19 18.76
CA PRO A 23 -33.35 8.36 19.73
C PRO A 23 -34.76 8.88 20.01
N LYS A 24 -35.77 8.03 19.83
CA LYS A 24 -37.14 8.34 20.25
C LYS A 24 -37.30 8.04 21.74
N ALA A 25 -38.06 8.87 22.45
CA ALA A 25 -38.32 8.71 23.88
C ALA A 25 -39.04 7.40 24.26
N ASP A 26 -39.67 6.74 23.28
CA ASP A 26 -40.38 5.47 23.44
C ASP A 26 -39.48 4.23 23.21
N GLY A 27 -38.21 4.43 22.85
CA GLY A 27 -37.25 3.35 22.56
C GLY A 27 -37.55 2.55 21.28
N SER A 28 -38.58 2.94 20.51
CA SER A 28 -39.09 2.18 19.36
C SER A 28 -38.07 2.02 18.23
N ASN A 29 -37.07 2.91 18.16
CA ASN A 29 -36.05 2.91 17.12
C ASN A 29 -34.64 2.48 17.58
N ALA A 30 -34.49 1.94 18.79
CA ALA A 30 -33.18 1.54 19.33
C ALA A 30 -32.42 0.56 18.40
N SER A 31 -33.09 -0.51 17.93
CA SER A 31 -32.48 -1.47 17.00
C SER A 31 -32.10 -0.87 15.64
N ILE A 32 -32.76 0.20 15.21
CA ILE A 32 -32.45 0.90 13.96
C ILE A 32 -31.22 1.79 14.14
N ILE A 33 -31.06 2.39 15.34
CA ILE A 33 -29.91 3.20 15.73
C ILE A 33 -28.67 2.31 15.82
N ASP A 34 -28.75 1.18 16.53
CA ASP A 34 -27.64 0.24 16.66
C ASP A 34 -27.15 -0.28 15.29
N ALA A 35 -28.09 -0.57 14.39
CA ALA A 35 -27.76 -0.97 13.02
C ALA A 35 -27.10 0.17 12.23
N CYS A 36 -27.50 1.42 12.48
CA CYS A 36 -26.91 2.60 11.84
C CYS A 36 -25.49 2.85 12.34
N ASP A 37 -25.27 2.77 13.65
CA ASP A 37 -23.97 2.96 14.28
C ASP A 37 -22.98 1.87 13.87
N LEU A 38 -23.42 0.61 13.83
CA LEU A 38 -22.58 -0.49 13.34
C LEU A 38 -22.15 -0.27 11.89
N CYS A 39 -23.06 0.22 11.04
CA CYS A 39 -22.74 0.54 9.66
C CYS A 39 -21.79 1.74 9.54
N SER A 40 -22.02 2.78 10.33
CA SER A 40 -21.17 3.98 10.40
C SER A 40 -19.75 3.62 10.79
N ASN A 41 -19.59 2.86 11.89
CA ASN A 41 -18.30 2.42 12.40
C ASN A 41 -17.57 1.54 11.38
N ARG A 42 -18.29 0.64 10.70
CA ARG A 42 -17.71 -0.20 9.65
C ARG A 42 -17.23 0.63 8.46
N ALA A 43 -17.97 1.67 8.08
CA ALA A 43 -17.58 2.57 7.01
C ALA A 43 -16.35 3.40 7.39
N ALA A 44 -16.35 3.99 8.59
CA ALA A 44 -15.23 4.78 9.10
C ALA A 44 -13.95 3.95 9.20
N SER A 45 -14.05 2.74 9.74
CA SER A 45 -12.95 1.80 9.84
C SER A 45 -12.37 1.42 8.46
N LYS A 46 -13.23 1.21 7.45
CA LYS A 46 -12.78 0.97 6.07
C LYS A 46 -12.11 2.18 5.43
N ILE A 47 -12.67 3.38 5.63
CA ILE A 47 -12.06 4.63 5.14
C ILE A 47 -10.66 4.76 5.75
N TYR A 48 -10.54 4.63 7.07
CA TYR A 48 -9.28 4.73 7.79
C TYR A 48 -8.25 3.68 7.33
N GLN A 49 -8.69 2.45 7.06
CA GLN A 49 -7.82 1.37 6.57
C GLN A 49 -7.19 1.68 5.21
N TRP A 50 -7.88 2.44 4.36
CA TRP A 50 -7.39 2.79 3.02
C TRP A 50 -6.49 4.00 2.97
N LEU A 51 -6.37 4.74 4.06
CA LEU A 51 -5.49 5.90 4.12
C LEU A 51 -4.05 5.45 4.37
N ASP A 52 -3.11 6.11 3.70
CA ASP A 52 -1.70 6.05 4.08
C ASP A 52 -1.45 6.76 5.42
N GLU A 53 -0.27 6.54 6.01
CA GLU A 53 0.08 7.14 7.30
C GLU A 53 0.22 8.66 7.26
N GLY A 54 0.38 9.29 6.09
CA GLY A 54 0.35 10.75 5.98
C GLY A 54 -1.07 11.30 6.10
N ASN A 55 -2.04 10.63 5.48
CA ASN A 55 -3.43 11.03 5.43
C ASN A 55 -4.22 10.64 6.69
N LYS A 56 -3.82 9.58 7.40
CA LYS A 56 -4.42 9.19 8.70
C LYS A 56 -4.33 10.28 9.75
N ILE A 57 -3.21 11.02 9.77
CA ILE A 57 -2.97 12.13 10.72
C ILE A 57 -4.07 13.18 10.63
N HIS A 58 -4.67 13.35 9.45
CA HIS A 58 -5.69 14.36 9.21
C HIS A 58 -7.10 13.95 9.61
N VAL A 59 -7.36 12.65 9.81
CA VAL A 59 -8.67 12.11 10.16
C VAL A 59 -8.71 11.46 11.54
N ASP A 60 -7.58 11.37 12.24
CA ASP A 60 -7.44 10.70 13.53
C ASP A 60 -8.40 11.26 14.60
N THR A 61 -8.63 12.57 14.57
CA THR A 61 -9.54 13.26 15.50
C THR A 61 -11.02 13.10 15.16
N ILE A 62 -11.34 12.58 13.98
CA ILE A 62 -12.69 12.43 13.44
C ILE A 62 -12.98 10.99 12.99
N HIS A 63 -12.19 10.02 13.48
CA HIS A 63 -12.22 8.62 13.00
C HIS A 63 -13.53 7.87 13.27
N ASP A 64 -14.40 8.42 14.11
CA ASP A 64 -15.72 7.87 14.45
C ASP A 64 -16.86 8.39 13.54
N ASP A 65 -16.59 9.43 12.74
CA ASP A 65 -17.57 10.03 11.83
C ASP A 65 -17.12 9.87 10.37
N PRO A 66 -17.62 8.85 9.65
CA PRO A 66 -17.22 8.60 8.28
C PRO A 66 -17.57 9.75 7.33
N ALA A 67 -18.61 10.55 7.62
CA ALA A 67 -18.99 11.69 6.79
C ALA A 67 -18.06 12.88 7.01
N ALA A 68 -17.64 13.11 8.25
CA ALA A 68 -16.61 14.11 8.56
C ALA A 68 -15.26 13.70 7.98
N MET A 69 -14.87 12.42 8.12
CA MET A 69 -13.64 11.88 7.51
C MET A 69 -13.65 12.11 5.99
N TRP A 70 -14.75 11.73 5.32
CA TRP A 70 -14.89 11.90 3.88
C TRP A 70 -14.83 13.37 3.46
N SER A 71 -15.49 14.26 4.19
CA SER A 71 -15.47 15.70 3.92
C SER A 71 -14.07 16.29 4.09
N LYS A 72 -13.34 15.86 5.12
CA LYS A 72 -11.98 16.31 5.40
C LYS A 72 -10.98 15.82 4.35
N LEU A 73 -11.08 14.55 3.98
CA LEU A 73 -10.29 13.97 2.89
C LEU A 73 -10.60 14.70 1.58
N LYS A 74 -11.88 14.95 1.27
CA LYS A 74 -12.28 15.73 0.10
C LYS A 74 -11.66 17.13 0.11
N GLU A 75 -11.64 17.82 1.25
CA GLU A 75 -10.99 19.13 1.39
C GLU A 75 -9.47 19.09 1.13
N ILE A 76 -8.78 18.10 1.68
CA ILE A 76 -7.33 17.94 1.55
C ILE A 76 -6.96 17.58 0.10
N HIS A 77 -7.71 16.65 -0.48
CA HIS A 77 -7.53 16.23 -1.87
C HIS A 77 -7.99 17.30 -2.88
N LEU A 78 -8.94 18.19 -2.55
CA LEU A 78 -9.28 19.35 -3.40
C LEU A 78 -8.17 20.40 -3.41
N LYS A 79 -7.38 20.52 -2.34
CA LYS A 79 -6.27 21.49 -2.24
C LYS A 79 -5.01 21.05 -2.99
N SER A 80 -4.84 19.77 -3.29
CA SER A 80 -3.78 19.30 -4.18
C SER A 80 -4.15 19.57 -5.64
N ALA A 81 -3.38 20.46 -6.29
CA ALA A 81 -3.60 20.95 -7.66
C ALA A 81 -3.64 19.86 -8.77
N SER A 82 -3.35 18.61 -8.43
CA SER A 82 -3.27 17.46 -9.33
C SER A 82 -4.62 16.75 -9.59
N ASN A 83 -5.71 17.20 -8.94
CA ASN A 83 -7.05 16.62 -9.09
C ASN A 83 -7.96 17.32 -10.10
N ALA A 84 -7.43 18.15 -11.01
CA ALA A 84 -8.26 18.85 -11.99
C ALA A 84 -9.19 17.91 -12.78
N TRP A 85 -8.78 16.68 -13.12
CA TRP A 85 -9.65 15.71 -13.81
C TRP A 85 -10.68 15.03 -12.94
N PHE A 86 -10.34 14.66 -11.70
CA PHE A 86 -11.33 14.11 -10.78
C PHE A 86 -12.38 15.16 -10.39
N ASN A 87 -11.96 16.43 -10.34
CA ASN A 87 -12.86 17.56 -10.15
C ASN A 87 -13.74 17.79 -11.38
N SER A 88 -13.20 17.69 -12.60
CA SER A 88 -13.96 17.79 -13.86
C SER A 88 -15.17 16.84 -13.91
N LEU A 89 -14.96 15.54 -13.72
CA LEU A 89 -16.06 14.57 -13.71
C LEU A 89 -17.01 14.78 -12.52
N THR A 90 -16.50 15.21 -11.37
CA THR A 90 -17.36 15.55 -10.21
C THR A 90 -18.24 16.77 -10.52
N ASP A 91 -17.71 17.76 -11.22
CA ASP A 91 -18.43 18.96 -11.63
C ASP A 91 -19.53 18.61 -12.65
N VAL A 92 -19.25 17.74 -13.63
CA VAL A 92 -20.25 17.17 -14.56
C VAL A 92 -21.44 16.59 -13.79
N PHE A 93 -21.18 15.73 -12.81
CA PHE A 93 -22.25 15.05 -12.05
C PHE A 93 -22.96 15.97 -11.04
N ASN A 94 -22.42 17.15 -10.75
CA ASN A 94 -23.03 18.15 -9.88
C ASN A 94 -23.76 19.27 -10.65
N ILE A 95 -23.78 19.22 -11.99
CA ILE A 95 -24.63 20.11 -12.78
C ILE A 95 -26.10 19.82 -12.46
N HIS A 96 -26.81 20.84 -12.00
CA HIS A 96 -28.20 20.76 -11.60
C HIS A 96 -28.98 21.93 -12.17
N LEU A 97 -30.25 21.66 -12.52
CA LEU A 97 -31.18 22.69 -12.95
C LEU A 97 -31.34 23.74 -11.84
N CYS A 98 -30.99 24.99 -12.14
CA CYS A 98 -31.21 26.10 -11.22
C CYS A 98 -32.68 26.58 -11.23
N LYS A 99 -33.10 27.29 -10.17
CA LYS A 99 -34.50 27.74 -10.03
C LYS A 99 -34.96 28.72 -11.12
N ASP A 100 -34.01 29.39 -11.75
CA ASP A 100 -34.23 30.43 -12.76
C ASP A 100 -33.71 30.01 -14.15
N GLU A 101 -33.43 28.72 -14.36
CA GLU A 101 -32.87 28.16 -15.59
C GLU A 101 -33.90 27.26 -16.29
N GLU A 102 -34.04 27.39 -17.61
CA GLU A 102 -34.89 26.47 -18.38
C GLU A 102 -34.14 25.19 -18.76
N LEU A 103 -34.88 24.12 -19.07
CA LEU A 103 -34.27 22.83 -19.45
C LEU A 103 -33.35 22.94 -20.68
N ILE A 104 -33.62 23.88 -21.57
CA ILE A 104 -32.79 24.14 -22.75
C ILE A 104 -31.45 24.76 -22.34
N ASP A 105 -31.45 25.70 -21.39
CA ASP A 105 -30.23 26.34 -20.90
C ASP A 105 -29.33 25.32 -20.19
N LEU A 106 -29.91 24.43 -19.38
CA LEU A 106 -29.19 23.31 -18.76
C LEU A 106 -28.57 22.37 -19.81
N CYS A 107 -29.32 22.06 -20.87
CA CYS A 107 -28.86 21.19 -21.95
C CYS A 107 -27.68 21.84 -22.70
N MET A 108 -27.77 23.13 -23.01
CA MET A 108 -26.72 23.90 -23.65
C MET A 108 -25.47 23.98 -22.77
N HIS A 109 -25.62 24.24 -21.48
CA HIS A 109 -24.50 24.30 -20.53
C HIS A 109 -23.74 22.96 -20.46
N ILE A 110 -24.46 21.83 -20.38
CA ILE A 110 -23.82 20.50 -20.39
C ILE A 110 -23.06 20.27 -21.71
N GLN A 111 -23.66 20.62 -22.85
CA GLN A 111 -23.08 20.40 -24.18
C GLN A 111 -21.91 21.34 -24.51
N GLU A 112 -21.90 22.57 -23.99
CA GLU A 112 -20.79 23.52 -24.16
C GLU A 112 -19.58 23.17 -23.29
N THR A 113 -19.81 22.52 -22.15
CA THR A 113 -18.74 22.20 -21.19
C THR A 113 -18.05 20.88 -21.53
N TYR A 114 -18.79 19.89 -22.05
CA TYR A 114 -18.26 18.54 -22.31
C TYR A 114 -18.80 17.93 -23.60
N THR A 115 -17.93 17.27 -24.37
CA THR A 115 -18.34 16.36 -25.45
C THR A 115 -18.33 14.91 -24.94
N ILE A 116 -19.15 14.05 -25.57
CA ILE A 116 -19.15 12.61 -25.25
C ILE A 116 -17.74 12.02 -25.42
N GLU A 117 -17.02 12.43 -26.47
CA GLU A 117 -15.64 12.00 -26.72
C GLU A 117 -14.70 12.37 -25.57
N THR A 118 -14.76 13.62 -25.08
CA THR A 118 -13.93 14.02 -23.93
C THR A 118 -14.25 13.26 -22.64
N LEU A 119 -15.52 12.91 -22.41
CA LEU A 119 -15.93 12.13 -21.24
C LEU A 119 -15.47 10.67 -21.35
N ASP A 120 -15.58 10.07 -22.54
CA ASP A 120 -15.13 8.70 -22.79
C ASP A 120 -13.60 8.59 -22.62
N ASP A 121 -12.84 9.58 -23.11
CA ASP A 121 -11.38 9.63 -22.95
C ASP A 121 -10.97 9.75 -21.48
N GLU A 122 -11.58 10.66 -20.72
CA GLU A 122 -11.32 10.81 -19.28
C GLU A 122 -11.68 9.53 -18.50
N LEU A 123 -12.83 8.92 -18.81
CA LEU A 123 -13.28 7.69 -18.17
C LEU A 123 -12.36 6.51 -18.51
N LEU A 124 -11.89 6.42 -19.76
CA LEU A 124 -10.96 5.40 -20.21
C LEU A 124 -9.64 5.49 -19.44
N VAL A 125 -9.06 6.69 -19.34
CA VAL A 125 -7.83 6.94 -18.56
C VAL A 125 -8.02 6.54 -17.09
N MET A 126 -9.15 6.90 -16.48
CA MET A 126 -9.47 6.50 -15.11
C MET A 126 -9.56 4.98 -14.96
N ALA A 127 -10.21 4.30 -15.90
CA ALA A 127 -10.35 2.85 -15.89
C ALA A 127 -8.99 2.15 -15.99
N MET A 128 -8.08 2.66 -16.85
CA MET A 128 -6.72 2.14 -16.99
C MET A 128 -5.94 2.25 -15.67
N LEU A 129 -5.98 3.41 -15.01
CA LEU A 129 -5.29 3.61 -13.74
C LEU A 129 -5.90 2.77 -12.61
N CYS A 130 -7.23 2.62 -12.57
CA CYS A 130 -7.92 1.80 -11.57
C CYS A 130 -7.70 0.29 -11.76
N ALA A 131 -7.30 -0.15 -12.94
CA ALA A 131 -7.01 -1.56 -13.21
C ALA A 131 -5.65 -2.03 -12.65
N LEU A 132 -4.79 -1.10 -12.23
CA LEU A 132 -3.46 -1.43 -11.70
C LEU A 132 -3.53 -1.89 -10.24
N PRO A 133 -2.79 -2.96 -9.86
CA PRO A 133 -2.61 -3.34 -8.46
C PRO A 133 -1.92 -2.21 -7.68
N HIS A 134 -2.60 -1.67 -6.66
CA HIS A 134 -2.06 -0.55 -5.88
C HIS A 134 -0.80 -0.94 -5.07
N GLU A 135 -0.67 -2.21 -4.68
CA GLU A 135 0.49 -2.71 -3.92
C GLU A 135 1.78 -2.60 -4.72
N ASP A 136 1.72 -2.85 -6.04
CA ASP A 136 2.89 -2.86 -6.92
C ASP A 136 3.10 -1.51 -7.62
N TYR A 137 2.03 -0.78 -7.93
CA TYR A 137 2.06 0.41 -8.79
C TYR A 137 1.63 1.70 -8.08
N GLY A 138 1.46 1.71 -6.74
CA GLY A 138 0.95 2.87 -6.00
C GLY A 138 1.73 4.17 -6.22
N SER A 139 3.07 4.09 -6.26
CA SER A 139 3.95 5.22 -6.54
C SER A 139 3.80 5.74 -7.98
N PHE A 140 3.68 4.82 -8.94
CA PHE A 140 3.46 5.16 -10.35
C PHE A 140 2.11 5.83 -10.56
N ILE A 141 1.02 5.26 -10.03
CA ILE A 141 -0.32 5.84 -10.09
C ILE A 141 -0.29 7.26 -9.53
N SER A 142 0.34 7.45 -8.37
CA SER A 142 0.48 8.77 -7.74
C SER A 142 1.27 9.75 -8.61
N SER A 143 2.37 9.31 -9.24
CA SER A 143 3.16 10.14 -10.16
C SER A 143 2.37 10.55 -11.41
N VAL A 144 1.57 9.64 -11.96
CA VAL A 144 0.77 9.89 -13.17
C VAL A 144 -0.38 10.84 -12.86
N LEU A 145 -1.04 10.69 -11.71
CA LEU A 145 -2.09 11.60 -11.27
C LEU A 145 -1.57 13.03 -11.04
N MET A 146 -0.28 13.20 -10.78
CA MET A 146 0.36 14.51 -10.61
C MET A 146 0.63 15.25 -11.93
N LEU A 147 0.38 14.61 -13.08
CA LEU A 147 0.51 15.26 -14.38
C LEU A 147 -0.64 16.25 -14.60
N ASN A 148 -0.40 17.30 -15.40
CA ASN A 148 -1.40 18.33 -15.71
C ASN A 148 -2.20 18.06 -17.00
N ASN A 149 -1.76 17.09 -17.81
CA ASN A 149 -2.40 16.64 -19.06
C ASN A 149 -2.37 15.10 -19.16
N LEU A 150 -3.49 14.45 -18.85
CA LEU A 150 -3.69 13.02 -18.95
C LEU A 150 -4.68 12.80 -20.07
N ASN A 151 -4.14 12.35 -21.19
CA ASN A 151 -4.89 11.77 -22.28
C ASN A 151 -4.46 10.31 -22.42
N GLN A 152 -5.20 9.57 -23.24
CA GLN A 152 -4.96 8.16 -23.46
C GLN A 152 -3.51 7.87 -23.89
N ASP A 153 -2.96 8.64 -24.83
CA ASP A 153 -1.61 8.43 -25.36
C ASP A 153 -0.53 8.61 -24.28
N ALA A 154 -0.66 9.66 -23.45
CA ALA A 154 0.24 9.93 -22.34
C ALA A 154 0.23 8.81 -21.29
N ILE A 155 -0.94 8.22 -21.03
CA ILE A 155 -1.07 7.06 -20.14
C ILE A 155 -0.42 5.83 -20.74
N ILE A 156 -0.65 5.55 -22.02
CA ILE A 156 -0.04 4.39 -22.69
C ILE A 156 1.48 4.52 -22.68
N GLU A 157 2.02 5.70 -22.97
CA GLU A 157 3.46 5.97 -22.90
C GLU A 157 3.99 5.79 -21.48
N ALA A 158 3.32 6.35 -20.47
CA ALA A 158 3.69 6.19 -19.06
C ALA A 158 3.71 4.71 -18.65
N PHE A 159 2.71 3.93 -19.07
CA PHE A 159 2.63 2.49 -18.79
C PHE A 159 3.80 1.74 -19.44
N CYS A 160 4.15 2.08 -20.67
CA CYS A 160 5.29 1.47 -21.36
C CYS A 160 6.61 1.76 -20.63
N MET A 161 6.81 3.02 -20.22
CA MET A 161 8.01 3.41 -19.47
C MET A 161 8.08 2.71 -18.12
N GLU A 162 6.98 2.69 -17.37
CA GLU A 162 6.91 2.01 -16.06
C GLU A 162 7.17 0.51 -16.21
N GLN A 163 6.62 -0.13 -17.24
CA GLN A 163 6.85 -1.55 -17.49
C GLN A 163 8.32 -1.86 -17.73
N VAL A 164 9.03 -1.02 -18.49
CA VAL A 164 10.48 -1.17 -18.72
C VAL A 164 11.26 -1.00 -17.42
N GLN A 165 10.93 0.02 -16.63
CA GLN A 165 11.58 0.28 -15.33
C GLN A 165 11.34 -0.87 -14.35
N TYR A 166 10.10 -1.35 -14.25
CA TYR A 166 9.72 -2.46 -13.39
C TYR A 166 10.45 -3.77 -13.77
N CYS A 167 10.54 -4.08 -15.07
CA CYS A 167 11.31 -5.23 -15.54
C CYS A 167 12.79 -5.13 -15.17
N ALA A 168 13.41 -3.97 -15.41
CA ALA A 168 14.82 -3.75 -15.09
C ALA A 168 15.08 -3.89 -13.58
N ALA A 169 14.24 -3.28 -12.74
CA ALA A 169 14.35 -3.37 -11.28
C ALA A 169 14.18 -4.82 -10.79
N LYS A 170 13.29 -5.60 -11.40
CA LYS A 170 13.08 -7.01 -11.06
C LYS A 170 14.28 -7.87 -11.44
N GLU A 171 14.87 -7.66 -12.61
CA GLU A 171 16.08 -8.36 -13.05
C GLU A 171 17.28 -8.03 -12.15
N GLU A 172 17.45 -6.76 -11.78
CA GLU A 172 18.51 -6.32 -10.86
C GLU A 172 18.34 -6.94 -9.46
N ALA A 173 17.12 -6.97 -8.93
CA ALA A 173 16.83 -7.61 -7.65
C ALA A 173 17.14 -9.11 -7.69
N GLN A 174 16.80 -9.81 -8.78
CA GLN A 174 17.11 -11.22 -8.97
C GLN A 174 18.61 -11.47 -9.07
N ALA A 175 19.33 -10.66 -9.83
CA ALA A 175 20.79 -10.77 -9.96
C ALA A 175 21.48 -10.54 -8.61
N THR A 176 21.01 -9.56 -7.84
CA THR A 176 21.53 -9.26 -6.49
C THR A 176 21.28 -10.41 -5.54
N ALA A 177 20.06 -10.96 -5.52
CA ALA A 177 19.72 -12.12 -4.70
C ALA A 177 20.56 -13.36 -5.07
N ALA A 178 20.79 -13.61 -6.35
CA ALA A 178 21.63 -14.69 -6.83
C ALA A 178 23.11 -14.51 -6.43
N ALA A 179 23.62 -13.27 -6.49
CA ALA A 179 24.97 -12.95 -6.04
C ALA A 179 25.14 -13.18 -4.52
N ILE A 180 24.16 -12.76 -3.71
CA ILE A 180 24.13 -13.01 -2.27
C ILE A 180 24.09 -14.52 -1.98
N ALA A 181 23.23 -15.28 -2.65
CA ALA A 181 23.13 -16.73 -2.49
C ALA A 181 24.44 -17.45 -2.88
N THR A 182 25.10 -16.99 -3.95
CA THR A 182 26.38 -17.54 -4.39
C THR A 182 27.50 -17.23 -3.39
N ALA A 183 27.55 -16.01 -2.85
CA ALA A 183 28.49 -15.63 -1.81
C ALA A 183 28.28 -16.47 -0.54
N ALA A 184 27.03 -16.68 -0.12
CA ALA A 184 26.70 -17.55 1.01
C ALA A 184 27.16 -19.00 0.76
N ALA A 185 26.95 -19.55 -0.44
CA ALA A 185 27.39 -20.89 -0.79
C ALA A 185 28.93 -21.06 -0.84
N GLN A 186 29.66 -19.99 -1.18
CA GLN A 186 31.13 -19.99 -1.22
C GLN A 186 31.77 -19.76 0.16
N THR A 187 30.98 -19.47 1.19
CA THR A 187 31.51 -19.20 2.53
C THR A 187 31.97 -20.52 3.16
N ILE A 188 33.30 -20.72 3.28
CA ILE A 188 33.87 -21.88 3.95
C ILE A 188 33.63 -21.75 5.46
N VAL A 189 32.76 -22.60 5.99
CA VAL A 189 32.49 -22.73 7.43
C VAL A 189 33.17 -23.97 8.01
N CYS A 190 33.78 -23.81 9.18
CA CYS A 190 34.41 -24.88 9.93
C CYS A 190 33.33 -25.67 10.68
N TYR A 191 33.09 -26.94 10.34
CA TYR A 191 32.04 -27.74 11.00
C TYR A 191 32.27 -27.96 12.53
N ILE A 192 33.49 -27.71 13.02
CA ILE A 192 33.84 -27.91 14.43
C ILE A 192 33.35 -26.74 15.31
N CYS A 193 33.33 -25.52 14.78
CA CYS A 193 33.06 -24.30 15.57
C CYS A 193 32.25 -23.23 14.81
N ASP A 194 31.72 -23.57 13.64
CA ASP A 194 30.96 -22.71 12.72
C ASP A 194 31.66 -21.39 12.30
N GLY A 195 32.97 -21.28 12.52
CA GLY A 195 33.76 -20.10 12.14
C GLY A 195 34.16 -20.05 10.66
N PRO A 196 34.50 -18.86 10.12
CA PRO A 196 34.83 -18.67 8.70
C PRO A 196 36.28 -19.08 8.37
N HIS A 197 36.60 -20.37 8.51
CA HIS A 197 37.91 -20.93 8.23
C HIS A 197 37.85 -22.42 7.84
N LYS A 198 38.92 -22.93 7.22
CA LYS A 198 39.07 -24.37 6.94
C LYS A 198 39.34 -25.14 8.23
N VAL A 199 38.79 -26.35 8.35
CA VAL A 199 38.91 -27.24 9.53
C VAL A 199 40.36 -27.40 10.04
N HIS A 200 41.35 -27.51 9.15
CA HIS A 200 42.76 -27.64 9.53
C HIS A 200 43.30 -26.42 10.32
N ASN A 201 42.73 -25.24 10.08
CA ASN A 201 43.13 -24.00 10.75
C ASN A 201 42.23 -23.68 11.95
N CYS A 202 41.44 -24.66 12.42
CA CYS A 202 40.53 -24.46 13.54
C CYS A 202 41.28 -24.29 14.87
N PRO A 203 41.11 -23.16 15.58
CA PRO A 203 41.77 -22.92 16.87
C PRO A 203 41.44 -23.98 17.90
N ASP A 204 40.17 -24.43 17.95
CA ASP A 204 39.70 -25.44 18.91
C ASP A 204 40.31 -26.81 18.62
N LEU A 205 40.42 -27.19 17.35
CA LEU A 205 41.10 -28.42 16.93
C LEU A 205 42.59 -28.40 17.26
N LEU A 206 43.25 -27.26 17.01
CA LEU A 206 44.67 -27.08 17.32
C LEU A 206 44.91 -27.12 18.84
N ALA A 207 44.05 -26.51 19.63
CA ALA A 207 44.10 -26.56 21.09
C ALA A 207 43.90 -27.99 21.63
N ALA A 208 42.91 -28.73 21.11
CA ALA A 208 42.68 -30.13 21.48
C ALA A 208 43.85 -31.06 21.10
N CYS A 209 44.46 -30.85 19.92
CA CYS A 209 45.65 -31.59 19.49
C CYS A 209 46.89 -31.26 20.34
N ALA A 210 47.03 -30.02 20.80
CA ALA A 210 48.12 -29.63 21.69
C ALA A 210 47.99 -30.28 23.08
N ASN A 211 46.77 -30.36 23.61
CA ASN A 211 46.49 -30.97 24.91
C ASN A 211 46.72 -32.49 24.91
N SER A 212 46.28 -33.21 23.87
CA SER A 212 46.49 -34.66 23.74
C SER A 212 47.96 -35.07 23.55
N LYS A 213 48.80 -34.21 22.97
CA LYS A 213 50.26 -34.43 22.90
C LYS A 213 50.95 -34.27 24.25
N ARG A 214 50.41 -33.45 25.17
CA ARG A 214 50.94 -33.31 26.53
C ARG A 214 50.62 -34.53 27.40
N GLU A 215 49.45 -35.15 27.22
CA GLU A 215 49.06 -36.37 27.95
C GLU A 215 49.83 -37.62 27.52
N LYS A 216 50.24 -37.73 26.23
CA LYS A 216 51.05 -38.86 25.75
C LYS A 216 52.54 -38.79 26.12
N GLY A 217 53.03 -37.65 26.59
CA GLY A 217 54.44 -37.46 26.97
C GLY A 217 54.85 -38.07 28.31
N ASP A 218 53.89 -38.49 29.15
CA ASP A 218 54.15 -38.78 30.58
C ASP A 218 54.19 -40.28 30.94
N ASN A 219 54.20 -41.19 29.96
CA ASN A 219 54.18 -42.64 30.19
C ASN A 219 55.49 -43.36 29.79
N THR A 220 56.64 -42.89 30.29
CA THR A 220 57.87 -43.69 30.29
C THR A 220 58.51 -43.72 31.69
N LYS A 221 58.10 -44.67 32.54
CA LYS A 221 58.77 -44.98 33.82
C LYS A 221 59.90 -46.01 33.61
N PRO A 222 61.07 -45.85 34.24
CA PRO A 222 62.15 -46.84 34.18
C PRO A 222 61.92 -48.01 35.15
N LYS A 223 62.31 -49.19 34.70
CA LYS A 223 62.23 -50.50 35.37
C LYS A 223 63.26 -50.56 36.51
N LYS A 224 62.82 -50.60 37.77
CA LYS A 224 63.70 -50.85 38.93
C LYS A 224 64.15 -52.31 38.95
N HIS A 225 65.46 -52.55 38.85
CA HIS A 225 66.11 -53.78 39.31
C HIS A 225 66.23 -53.74 40.84
N GLY A 226 65.86 -54.82 41.51
CA GLY A 226 66.11 -55.05 42.93
C GLY A 226 66.96 -56.31 43.09
N ASN A 227 68.15 -56.15 43.67
CA ASN A 227 68.99 -57.22 44.21
C ASN A 227 68.33 -57.82 45.47
N HIS A 228 68.18 -59.14 45.52
CA HIS A 228 68.95 -60.02 46.42
C HIS A 228 68.64 -61.49 46.15
#